data_AF-A0A973P5X7-F1
#
_entry.id   AF-A0A973P5X7-F1
#
_cell.length_a   1.000
_cell.length_b   1.000
_cell.length_c   1.000
_cell.angle_alpha   90.00
_cell.angle_beta   90.00
_cell.angle_gamma   90.00
#
_symmetry.space_group_name_H-M   'P 1'
#
loop_
_entity.id
_entity.type
_entity.pdbx_description
1 polymer ?
#
loop_
_entity_poly.entity_id
_entity_poly.type
_entity_poly.pdbx_seq_one_letter_code
_entity_poly.pdbx_strand_id
1 'polypeptide(L)'
;MNPTAPPAAAHPYPLFPRAAPQAQPVVRVRHTDLVDFVTAVFTARGLAPGRAREAARALCYGDLTGMTSHGLTNLTRLYLPLFDRGRVDPLAEPCVLADRGASVLLDARQALGLWAAGLAVDLAADRAATYGVGMVSVR
;
A
#
# COMPACT_ATOMS: atom_id res chain seq x y z
N MET A 1 -45.95 -42.06 22.87
CA MET A 1 -45.32 -41.32 21.75
C MET A 1 -44.01 -40.75 22.22
N ASN A 2 -42.89 -41.25 21.70
CA ASN A 2 -41.70 -40.43 21.52
C ASN A 2 -40.98 -40.99 20.27
N PRO A 3 -40.88 -40.24 19.18
CA PRO A 3 -40.32 -40.74 17.93
C PRO A 3 -38.81 -40.91 18.07
N THR A 4 -38.34 -42.08 17.63
CA THR A 4 -36.94 -42.43 17.37
C THR A 4 -36.19 -41.30 16.67
N ALA A 5 -35.07 -40.85 17.25
CA ALA A 5 -34.12 -39.98 16.56
C ALA A 5 -33.59 -40.70 15.31
N PRO A 6 -33.48 -40.01 14.15
CA PRO A 6 -32.92 -40.62 12.95
C PRO A 6 -31.41 -40.89 13.13
N PRO A 7 -30.85 -41.95 12.49
CA PRO A 7 -29.43 -42.22 12.54
C PRO A 7 -28.64 -41.07 11.90
N ALA A 8 -27.56 -40.64 12.56
CA ALA A 8 -26.66 -39.62 12.06
C ALA A 8 -26.08 -40.04 10.70
N ALA A 9 -26.36 -39.25 9.65
CA ALA A 9 -25.77 -39.46 8.33
C ALA A 9 -24.25 -39.28 8.41
N ALA A 10 -23.50 -40.28 7.94
CA ALA A 10 -22.05 -40.21 7.82
C ALA A 10 -21.67 -39.11 6.79
N HIS A 11 -20.90 -38.13 7.23
CA HIS A 11 -20.41 -37.05 6.38
C HIS A 11 -19.40 -37.61 5.35
N PRO A 12 -19.53 -37.33 4.03
CA PRO A 12 -18.71 -37.95 2.98
C PRO A 12 -17.31 -37.33 2.78
N TYR A 13 -16.87 -36.43 3.66
CA TYR A 13 -15.57 -35.77 3.51
C TYR A 13 -14.53 -36.39 4.45
N PRO A 14 -13.40 -36.92 3.93
CA PRO A 14 -12.33 -37.37 4.78
C PRO A 14 -11.80 -36.19 5.61
N LEU A 15 -11.78 -36.38 6.94
CA LEU A 15 -11.06 -35.53 7.88
C LEU A 15 -9.56 -35.73 7.68
N PHE A 16 -9.01 -35.24 6.57
CA PHE A 16 -7.56 -35.13 6.45
C PHE A 16 -7.08 -34.06 7.42
N PRO A 17 -6.13 -34.35 8.33
CA PRO A 17 -5.48 -33.32 9.09
C PRO A 17 -4.79 -32.37 8.10
N ARG A 18 -5.20 -31.11 8.05
CA ARG A 18 -4.44 -30.08 7.33
C ARG A 18 -3.05 -30.06 7.97
N ALA A 19 -2.03 -30.47 7.21
CA ALA A 19 -0.65 -30.36 7.67
C ALA A 19 -0.42 -28.97 8.24
N ALA A 20 0.10 -28.90 9.47
CA ALA A 20 0.46 -27.63 10.06
C ALA A 20 1.41 -26.91 9.09
N PRO A 21 1.17 -25.63 8.76
CA PRO A 21 2.05 -24.91 7.85
C PRO A 21 3.48 -25.00 8.40
N GLN A 22 4.39 -25.55 7.58
CA GLN A 22 5.80 -25.58 7.94
C GLN A 22 6.24 -24.14 8.20
N ALA A 23 6.86 -23.91 9.36
CA ALA A 23 7.37 -22.59 9.72
C ALA A 23 8.42 -22.19 8.68
N GLN A 24 8.06 -21.24 7.81
CA GLN A 24 9.01 -20.74 6.83
C GLN A 24 10.14 -20.01 7.57
N PRO A 25 11.40 -20.18 7.13
CA PRO A 25 12.52 -19.47 7.73
C PRO A 25 12.28 -17.97 7.65
N VAL A 26 12.22 -17.30 8.81
CA VAL A 26 12.01 -15.85 8.91
C VAL A 26 13.36 -15.16 8.85
N VAL A 27 13.56 -14.31 7.86
CA VAL A 27 14.73 -13.43 7.76
C VAL A 27 14.38 -12.08 8.39
N ARG A 28 15.17 -11.67 9.39
CA ARG A 28 15.06 -10.32 9.98
C ARG A 28 15.95 -9.36 9.21
N VAL A 29 15.35 -8.28 8.73
CA VAL A 29 16.03 -7.21 8.01
C VAL A 29 15.87 -5.92 8.81
N ARG A 30 16.94 -5.12 8.94
CA ARG A 30 16.81 -3.81 9.57
C ARG A 30 15.90 -2.92 8.72
N HIS A 31 14.99 -2.19 9.34
CA HIS A 31 14.04 -1.34 8.63
C HIS A 31 14.73 -0.32 7.71
N THR A 32 15.86 0.25 8.14
CA THR A 32 16.66 1.18 7.33
C THR A 32 17.19 0.53 6.05
N ASP A 33 17.74 -0.70 6.16
CA ASP A 33 18.26 -1.44 5.01
C ASP A 33 17.15 -1.76 4.02
N LEU A 34 15.96 -2.09 4.53
CA LEU A 34 14.81 -2.36 3.69
C LEU A 34 14.34 -1.11 2.94
N VAL A 35 14.26 0.04 3.63
CA VAL A 35 13.90 1.32 3.01
C VAL A 35 14.94 1.70 1.95
N ASP A 36 16.24 1.57 2.23
CA ASP A 36 17.28 1.94 1.26
C ASP A 36 17.26 1.00 0.04
N PHE A 37 17.00 -0.30 0.24
CA PHE A 37 16.78 -1.25 -0.86
C PHE A 37 15.58 -0.85 -1.74
N VAL A 38 14.41 -0.62 -1.14
CA VAL A 38 13.21 -0.24 -1.89
C VAL A 38 13.38 1.11 -2.58
N THR A 39 14.09 2.05 -1.95
CA THR A 39 14.45 3.34 -2.56
C THR A 39 15.27 3.14 -3.83
N ALA A 40 16.30 2.29 -3.79
CA ALA A 40 17.12 1.97 -4.95
C ALA A 40 16.28 1.32 -6.07
N VAL A 41 15.36 0.42 -5.72
CA VAL A 41 14.43 -0.20 -6.68
C VAL A 41 13.54 0.84 -7.37
N PHE A 42 12.89 1.73 -6.63
CA PHE A 42 12.06 2.78 -7.24
C PHE A 42 12.87 3.80 -8.04
N THR A 43 14.08 4.14 -7.58
CA THR A 43 15.00 5.01 -8.32
C THR A 43 15.40 4.37 -9.65
N ALA A 44 15.67 3.06 -9.67
CA ALA A 44 15.94 2.31 -10.90
C ALA A 44 14.73 2.24 -11.85
N ARG A 45 13.50 2.48 -11.35
CA ARG A 45 12.30 2.67 -12.18
C ARG A 45 12.07 4.11 -12.63
N GLY A 46 13.03 5.01 -12.37
CA GLY A 46 13.03 6.38 -12.86
C GLY A 46 12.48 7.42 -11.90
N LEU A 47 12.05 7.05 -10.68
CA LEU A 47 11.64 8.04 -9.69
C LEU A 47 12.85 8.88 -9.24
N ALA A 48 12.61 10.18 -9.02
CA ALA A 48 13.58 11.03 -8.35
C ALA A 48 13.92 10.47 -6.95
N PRO A 49 15.20 10.49 -6.50
CA PRO A 49 15.63 9.84 -5.26
C PRO A 49 14.82 10.21 -4.01
N GLY A 50 14.40 11.48 -3.88
CA GLY A 50 13.54 11.94 -2.79
C GLY A 50 12.17 11.26 -2.78
N ARG A 51 11.48 11.28 -3.93
CA ARG A 51 10.17 10.62 -4.11
C ARG A 51 10.26 9.12 -3.91
N ALA A 52 11.33 8.49 -4.41
CA ALA A 52 11.61 7.08 -4.21
C ALA A 52 11.75 6.74 -2.72
N ARG A 53 12.46 7.58 -1.95
CA ARG A 53 12.65 7.37 -0.51
C ARG A 53 11.35 7.54 0.28
N GLU A 54 10.52 8.51 -0.06
CA GLU A 54 9.20 8.69 0.55
C GLU A 54 8.28 7.51 0.26
N ALA A 55 8.21 7.07 -1.00
CA ALA A 55 7.43 5.90 -1.38
C ALA A 55 7.92 4.62 -0.68
N ALA A 56 9.25 4.44 -0.57
CA ALA A 56 9.85 3.32 0.13
C ALA A 56 9.49 3.32 1.63
N ARG A 57 9.55 4.48 2.29
CA ARG A 57 9.13 4.63 3.69
C ARG A 57 7.66 4.27 3.86
N ALA A 58 6.77 4.79 3.01
CA ALA A 58 5.34 4.49 3.07
C ALA A 58 5.07 2.99 2.90
N LEU A 59 5.76 2.33 1.97
CA LEU A 59 5.63 0.89 1.75
C LEU A 59 6.14 0.08 2.94
N CYS A 60 7.38 0.32 3.39
CA CYS A 60 8.01 -0.43 4.47
C CYS A 60 7.35 -0.19 5.83
N TYR A 61 6.64 0.93 6.01
CA TYR A 61 5.85 1.19 7.21
C TYR A 61 4.81 0.09 7.46
N GLY A 62 4.23 -0.49 6.39
CA GLY A 62 3.31 -1.62 6.52
C GLY A 62 3.93 -2.83 7.23
N ASP A 63 5.19 -3.16 6.93
CA ASP A 63 5.90 -4.23 7.63
C ASP A 63 6.22 -3.84 9.08
N LEU A 64 6.62 -2.58 9.31
CA LEU A 64 6.96 -2.07 10.63
C LEU A 64 5.78 -2.14 11.61
N THR A 65 4.56 -1.93 11.12
CA THR A 65 3.34 -1.97 11.93
C THR A 65 2.62 -3.32 11.88
N GLY A 66 3.24 -4.37 11.31
CA GLY A 66 2.65 -5.71 11.22
C GLY A 66 1.51 -5.86 10.18
N MET A 67 1.26 -4.84 9.36
CA MET A 67 0.34 -4.90 8.21
C MET A 67 1.06 -5.47 6.98
N THR A 68 1.60 -6.68 7.11
CA THR A 68 2.49 -7.30 6.11
C THR A 68 1.85 -7.48 4.72
N SER A 69 0.51 -7.57 4.64
CA SER A 69 -0.23 -7.57 3.36
C SER A 69 -0.18 -6.22 2.62
N HIS A 70 0.17 -5.15 3.32
CA HIS A 70 0.29 -3.78 2.82
C HIS A 70 1.75 -3.29 2.75
N GLY A 71 2.69 -4.07 3.29
CA GLY A 71 4.13 -3.81 3.27
C GLY A 71 4.84 -4.27 2.00
N LEU A 72 6.09 -4.70 2.13
CA LEU A 72 7.01 -5.09 1.06
C LEU A 72 6.41 -6.11 0.08
N THR A 73 5.48 -6.96 0.52
CA THR A 73 4.78 -7.91 -0.36
C THR A 73 4.15 -7.23 -1.59
N ASN A 74 3.73 -5.97 -1.45
CA ASN A 74 3.16 -5.20 -2.54
C ASN A 74 4.18 -4.62 -3.51
N LEU A 75 5.47 -4.62 -3.18
CA LEU A 75 6.52 -4.19 -4.12
C LEU A 75 6.41 -4.99 -5.42
N THR A 76 6.48 -6.31 -5.33
CA THR A 76 6.41 -7.21 -6.49
C THR A 76 4.97 -7.51 -6.91
N ARG A 77 4.03 -7.61 -5.98
CA ARG A 77 2.63 -7.94 -6.28
C ARG A 77 1.89 -6.82 -7.00
N LEU A 78 2.22 -5.56 -6.72
CA LEU A 78 1.46 -4.39 -7.17
C LEU A 78 2.35 -3.33 -7.82
N TYR A 79 3.32 -2.78 -7.10
CA TYR A 79 3.99 -1.56 -7.53
C TYR A 79 4.89 -1.74 -8.75
N LEU A 80 5.75 -2.75 -8.79
CA LEU A 80 6.56 -3.05 -9.98
C LEU A 80 5.71 -3.35 -11.22
N PRO A 81 4.64 -4.18 -11.13
CA PRO A 81 3.70 -4.35 -12.24
C PRO A 81 3.04 -3.06 -12.75
N LEU A 82 2.79 -2.07 -11.87
CA LEU A 82 2.26 -0.78 -12.31
C LEU A 82 3.26 -0.01 -13.18
N PHE A 83 4.54 -0.03 -12.83
CA PHE A 83 5.62 0.52 -13.68
C PHE A 83 5.72 -0.24 -15.01
N ASP A 84 5.76 -1.57 -14.94
CA ASP A 84 5.92 -2.43 -16.14
C ASP A 84 4.78 -2.22 -17.16
N ARG A 85 3.58 -1.90 -16.68
CA ARG A 85 2.39 -1.66 -17.51
C ARG A 85 2.18 -0.19 -17.90
N GLY A 86 3.12 0.70 -17.58
CA GLY A 86 2.98 2.15 -17.85
C GLY A 86 1.79 2.79 -17.12
N ARG A 87 1.35 2.21 -16.00
CA ARG A 87 0.25 2.73 -15.18
C ARG A 87 0.71 3.77 -14.17
N VAL A 88 2.01 3.82 -13.91
CA VAL A 88 2.68 4.86 -13.15
C VAL A 88 3.66 5.58 -14.06
N ASP A 89 3.58 6.90 -14.08
CA ASP A 89 4.60 7.75 -14.69
C ASP A 89 5.60 8.19 -13.59
N PRO A 90 6.87 7.74 -13.65
CA PRO A 90 7.88 8.10 -12.65
C PRO A 90 8.24 9.59 -12.64
N LEU A 91 7.93 10.31 -13.72
CA LEU A 91 8.17 11.75 -13.89
C LEU A 91 6.88 12.57 -13.73
N ALA A 92 5.78 11.94 -13.30
CA ALA A 92 4.52 12.64 -13.07
C ALA A 92 4.70 13.81 -12.08
N GLU A 93 4.15 14.96 -12.45
CA GLU A 93 4.11 16.17 -11.63
C GLU A 93 2.67 16.49 -11.24
N PRO A 94 2.17 16.03 -10.08
CA PRO A 94 0.82 16.30 -9.63
C PRO A 94 0.47 17.79 -9.71
N CYS A 95 -0.74 18.11 -10.15
CA CYS A 95 -1.16 19.50 -10.33
C CYS A 95 -2.54 19.77 -9.74
N VAL A 96 -2.73 21.00 -9.24
CA VAL A 96 -4.03 21.44 -8.73
C VAL A 96 -4.92 21.80 -9.92
N LEU A 97 -6.10 21.18 -9.97
CA LEU A 97 -7.12 21.48 -10.97
C LEU A 97 -8.14 22.51 -10.48
N ALA A 98 -8.42 22.51 -9.18
CA ALA A 98 -9.30 23.48 -8.56
C ALA A 98 -8.87 23.75 -7.12
N ASP A 99 -8.84 25.02 -6.75
CA ASP A 99 -8.58 25.47 -5.38
C ASP A 99 -9.76 26.31 -4.90
N ARG A 100 -10.35 25.92 -3.77
CA ARG A 100 -11.50 26.60 -3.13
C ARG A 100 -11.19 26.91 -1.67
N GLY A 101 -9.92 27.22 -1.36
CA GLY A 101 -9.45 27.47 0.00
C GLY A 101 -9.31 26.16 0.75
N ALA A 102 -10.21 25.88 1.69
CA ALA A 102 -10.19 24.66 2.50
C ALA A 102 -10.26 23.35 1.68
N SER A 103 -10.74 23.42 0.44
CA SER A 103 -10.91 22.25 -0.43
C SER A 103 -10.13 22.39 -1.74
N VAL A 104 -9.37 21.36 -2.10
CA VAL A 104 -8.53 21.32 -3.32
C VAL A 104 -8.78 20.03 -4.11
N LEU A 105 -8.84 20.13 -5.44
CA LEU A 105 -8.81 19.00 -6.36
C LEU A 105 -7.42 18.88 -6.98
N LEU A 106 -6.77 17.74 -6.76
CA LEU A 106 -5.43 17.40 -7.25
C LEU A 106 -5.52 16.30 -8.31
N ASP A 107 -4.88 16.51 -9.46
CA ASP A 107 -4.62 15.46 -10.44
C ASP A 107 -3.24 14.86 -10.16
N ALA A 108 -3.17 13.58 -9.84
CA ALA A 108 -1.91 12.92 -9.59
C ALA A 108 -1.14 12.64 -10.88
N ARG A 109 -1.78 12.75 -12.06
CA ARG A 109 -1.18 12.50 -13.38
C ARG A 109 -0.42 11.17 -13.45
N GLN A 110 -1.02 10.12 -12.88
CA GLN A 110 -0.42 8.78 -12.77
C GLN A 110 0.87 8.70 -11.93
N ALA A 111 1.11 9.66 -11.04
CA ALA A 111 2.18 9.54 -10.05
C ALA A 111 2.05 8.27 -9.21
N LEU A 112 3.18 7.78 -8.69
CA LEU A 112 3.17 6.67 -7.76
C LEU A 112 2.38 7.04 -6.50
N GLY A 113 1.28 6.34 -6.25
CA GLY A 113 0.36 6.66 -5.15
C GLY A 113 1.01 6.66 -3.76
N LEU A 114 2.04 5.84 -3.53
CA LEU A 114 2.81 5.82 -2.26
C LEU A 114 3.46 7.18 -1.93
N TRP A 115 3.81 7.96 -2.95
CA TRP A 115 4.37 9.29 -2.81
C TRP A 115 3.29 10.38 -2.95
N ALA A 116 2.44 10.28 -3.98
CA ALA A 116 1.43 11.30 -4.27
C ALA A 116 0.41 11.48 -3.14
N ALA A 117 0.11 10.43 -2.38
CA ALA A 117 -0.75 10.54 -1.20
C ALA A 117 -0.12 11.38 -0.09
N GLY A 118 1.21 11.28 0.12
CA GLY A 118 1.93 12.12 1.08
C GLY A 118 1.85 13.60 0.70
N LEU A 119 2.13 13.91 -0.56
CA LEU A 119 1.99 15.28 -1.10
C LEU A 119 0.57 15.85 -0.93
N ALA A 120 -0.47 15.02 -1.14
CA ALA A 120 -1.85 15.45 -0.93
C ALA A 120 -2.17 15.69 0.56
N VAL A 121 -1.61 14.89 1.46
CA VAL A 121 -1.76 15.07 2.92
C VAL A 121 -1.07 16.35 3.38
N ASP A 122 0.14 16.64 2.90
CA ASP A 122 0.86 17.87 3.23
C ASP A 122 0.05 19.10 2.79
N LEU A 123 -0.49 19.08 1.57
CA LEU A 123 -1.39 20.14 1.09
C LEU A 123 -2.65 20.27 1.95
N ALA A 124 -3.25 19.14 2.36
CA ALA A 124 -4.41 19.17 3.24
C ALA A 124 -4.07 19.78 4.62
N ALA A 125 -2.90 19.47 5.17
CA ALA A 125 -2.42 20.03 6.43
C ALA A 125 -2.21 21.55 6.32
N ASP A 126 -1.60 22.04 5.23
CA ASP A 126 -1.43 23.48 4.97
C ASP A 126 -2.78 24.21 4.89
N ARG A 127 -3.77 23.61 4.22
CA ARG A 127 -5.14 24.16 4.15
C ARG A 127 -5.81 24.15 5.52
N ALA A 128 -5.66 23.07 6.28
CA ALA A 128 -6.21 22.98 7.63
C ALA A 128 -5.61 24.04 8.58
N ALA A 129 -4.31 24.31 8.49
CA ALA A 129 -3.67 25.35 9.28
C ALA A 129 -4.24 26.76 9.00
N THR A 130 -4.67 27.01 7.77
CA THR A 130 -5.19 28.31 7.33
C THR A 130 -6.70 28.46 7.58
N TYR A 131 -7.48 27.42 7.28
CA TYR A 131 -8.95 27.47 7.24
C TYR A 131 -9.63 26.69 8.37
N GLY A 132 -8.86 26.07 9.27
CA GLY A 132 -9.35 25.18 10.34
C GLY A 132 -9.67 23.75 9.87
N VAL A 133 -9.84 23.53 8.56
CA VAL A 133 -10.03 22.23 7.92
C VAL A 133 -9.37 22.23 6.53
N GLY A 134 -8.86 21.08 6.11
CA GLY A 134 -8.27 20.88 4.79
C GLY A 134 -8.78 19.58 4.16
N MET A 135 -9.25 19.66 2.93
CA MET A 135 -9.73 18.53 2.15
C MET A 135 -9.04 18.53 0.78
N VAL A 136 -8.38 17.43 0.45
CA VAL A 136 -7.78 17.24 -0.87
C VAL A 136 -8.38 15.99 -1.51
N SER A 137 -9.05 16.16 -2.63
CA SER A 137 -9.50 15.06 -3.47
C SER A 137 -8.45 14.80 -4.54
N VAL A 138 -8.06 13.54 -4.72
CA VAL A 138 -7.03 13.12 -5.68
C VAL A 138 -7.64 12.22 -6.73
N ARG A 139 -7.26 12.41 -8.00
CA ARG A 139 -7.63 11.52 -9.11
C ARG A 139 -6.43 11.15 -9.98
#